data_AF-A0A1R1JKI3-F1
#
_entry.id   AF-A0A1R1JKI3-F1
#
_cell.length_a   1.000
_cell.length_b   1.000
_cell.length_c   1.000
_cell.angle_alpha   90.00
_cell.angle_beta   90.00
_cell.angle_gamma   90.00
#
_symmetry.space_group_name_H-M   'P 1'
#
loop_
_entity.id
_entity.type
_entity.pdbx_description
1 polymer ?
#
loop_
_entity_poly.entity_id
_entity_poly.type
_entity_poly.pdbx_seq_one_letter_code
_entity_poly.pdbx_strand_id
1 'polypeptide(L)'
;MDREELLELMILTPAPTPTLDAWDSVLAIYAGHLEKLGAKLDEKDLGLLVASGAMFYRTLCQANAARLQALERQAAQPPRGAKDGHDGTEPAPKRKGL
;
A
#
# COMPACT_ATOMS: atom_id res chain seq x y z
N MET A 1 -25.49 18.92 -5.05
CA MET A 1 -24.64 18.01 -4.28
C MET A 1 -23.43 18.79 -3.85
N ASP A 2 -23.21 18.90 -2.55
CA ASP A 2 -22.02 19.56 -2.02
C ASP A 2 -20.81 18.61 -1.97
N ARG A 3 -19.68 19.11 -1.44
CA ARG A 3 -18.42 18.36 -1.41
C ARG A 3 -18.48 17.19 -0.43
N GLU A 4 -19.10 17.38 0.73
CA GLU A 4 -19.20 16.37 1.77
C GLU A 4 -20.11 15.22 1.32
N GLU A 5 -21.24 15.54 0.69
CA GLU A 5 -22.14 14.57 0.05
C GLU A 5 -21.42 13.78 -1.06
N LEU A 6 -20.61 14.45 -1.89
CA LEU A 6 -19.79 13.79 -2.90
C LEU A 6 -18.81 12.79 -2.27
N LEU A 7 -18.14 13.18 -1.19
CA LEU A 7 -17.17 12.33 -0.52
C LEU A 7 -17.84 11.09 0.10
N GLU A 8 -18.96 11.30 0.79
CA GLU A 8 -19.74 10.21 1.38
C GLU A 8 -20.18 9.23 0.29
N LEU A 9 -20.70 9.74 -0.82
CA LEU A 9 -21.10 8.90 -1.95
C LEU A 9 -19.92 8.10 -2.51
N MET A 10 -18.75 8.71 -2.68
CA MET A 10 -17.55 8.01 -3.17
C MET A 10 -17.10 6.89 -2.23
N ILE A 11 -17.28 7.03 -0.92
CA ILE A 11 -16.92 6.02 0.09
C ILE A 11 -17.93 4.86 0.09
N LEU A 12 -19.22 5.18 -0.01
CA LEU A 12 -20.29 4.19 0.12
C LEU A 12 -20.60 3.45 -1.19
N THR A 13 -20.24 4.03 -2.34
CA THR A 13 -20.55 3.42 -3.65
C THR A 13 -19.79 2.12 -3.83
N PRO A 14 -20.49 0.98 -4.03
CA PRO A 14 -19.82 -0.26 -4.37
C PRO A 14 -19.11 -0.13 -5.72
N ALA A 15 -17.81 -0.38 -5.73
CA ALA A 15 -16.99 -0.36 -6.93
C ALA A 15 -16.13 -1.63 -7.01
N PRO A 16 -15.77 -2.07 -8.23
CA PRO A 16 -14.73 -3.07 -8.38
C PRO A 16 -13.48 -2.64 -7.60
N THR A 17 -12.85 -3.59 -6.92
CA THR A 17 -11.58 -3.37 -6.20
C THR A 17 -10.50 -4.19 -6.88
N PRO A 18 -9.81 -3.63 -7.89
CA PRO A 18 -8.73 -4.35 -8.57
C PRO A 18 -7.58 -4.64 -7.63
N THR A 19 -6.77 -5.61 -8.01
CA THR A 19 -5.52 -5.92 -7.31
C THR A 19 -4.55 -4.74 -7.41
N LEU A 20 -3.64 -4.64 -6.43
CA LEU A 20 -2.71 -3.50 -6.31
C LEU A 20 -1.72 -3.35 -7.47
N ASP A 21 -1.63 -4.33 -8.36
CA ASP A 21 -0.82 -4.35 -9.58
C ASP A 21 -1.60 -3.95 -10.84
N ALA A 22 -2.94 -3.84 -10.78
CA ALA A 22 -3.81 -3.53 -11.91
C ALA A 22 -4.29 -2.05 -11.93
N TRP A 23 -3.47 -1.12 -11.42
CA TRP A 23 -3.83 0.31 -11.34
C TRP A 23 -3.89 1.01 -12.70
N ASP A 24 -3.17 0.49 -13.69
CA ASP A 24 -3.26 0.90 -15.09
C ASP A 24 -4.67 0.69 -15.65
N SER A 25 -5.29 -0.45 -15.33
CA SER A 25 -6.65 -0.80 -15.73
C SER A 25 -7.67 0.15 -15.09
N VAL A 26 -7.48 0.54 -13.84
CA VAL A 26 -8.32 1.56 -13.18
C VAL A 26 -8.23 2.90 -13.89
N LEU A 27 -7.01 3.33 -14.24
CA LEU A 27 -6.80 4.59 -14.95
C LEU A 27 -7.41 4.57 -16.36
N ALA A 28 -7.35 3.42 -17.05
CA ALA A 28 -8.02 3.24 -18.34
C ALA A 28 -9.54 3.34 -18.24
N ILE A 29 -10.16 2.75 -17.20
CA ILE A 29 -11.60 2.88 -16.93
C ILE A 29 -11.97 4.35 -16.68
N TYR A 30 -11.17 5.03 -15.85
CA TYR A 30 -11.37 6.46 -15.57
C TYR A 30 -11.28 7.31 -16.84
N ALA A 31 -10.26 7.08 -17.69
CA ALA A 31 -10.12 7.76 -18.97
C ALA A 31 -11.32 7.52 -19.89
N GLY A 32 -11.83 6.28 -19.96
CA GLY A 32 -13.04 5.96 -20.72
C GLY A 32 -14.31 6.67 -20.20
N HIS A 33 -14.39 6.98 -18.90
CA HIS A 33 -15.46 7.84 -18.38
C HIS A 33 -15.27 9.30 -18.78
N LEU A 34 -14.03 9.81 -18.76
CA LEU A 34 -13.73 11.17 -19.21
C LEU A 34 -14.02 11.37 -20.69
N GLU A 35 -13.72 10.40 -21.56
CA GLU A 35 -14.07 10.48 -22.99
C GLU A 35 -15.58 10.66 -23.20
N LYS A 36 -16.41 9.93 -22.45
CA LYS A 36 -17.88 10.05 -22.49
C LYS A 36 -18.38 11.39 -21.96
N LEU A 37 -17.67 11.97 -20.99
CA LEU A 37 -18.00 13.26 -20.39
C LEU A 37 -17.42 14.44 -21.18
N GLY A 38 -16.41 14.22 -22.02
CA GLY A 38 -15.63 15.28 -22.66
C GLY A 38 -16.48 16.25 -23.48
N ALA A 39 -17.53 15.78 -24.14
CA ALA A 39 -18.45 16.65 -24.88
C ALA A 39 -19.28 17.61 -24.01
N LYS A 40 -19.32 17.39 -22.68
CA LYS A 40 -20.08 18.18 -21.70
C LYS A 40 -19.19 19.05 -20.81
N LEU A 41 -17.88 18.86 -20.89
CA LEU A 41 -16.89 19.57 -20.07
C LEU A 41 -16.19 20.60 -20.93
N ASP A 42 -15.83 21.73 -20.34
CA ASP A 42 -14.85 22.60 -20.96
C ASP A 42 -13.43 22.01 -20.81
N GLU A 43 -12.49 22.57 -21.56
CA GLU A 43 -11.11 22.08 -21.57
C GLU A 43 -10.42 22.20 -20.20
N LYS A 44 -10.80 23.22 -19.42
CA LYS A 44 -10.23 23.46 -18.10
C LYS A 44 -10.69 22.41 -17.10
N ASP A 45 -11.99 22.14 -17.05
CA ASP A 45 -12.60 21.15 -16.17
C ASP A 45 -12.12 19.74 -16.53
N LEU A 46 -12.03 19.43 -17.82
CA LEU A 46 -11.41 18.18 -18.29
C LEU A 46 -9.95 18.07 -17.82
N GLY A 47 -9.17 19.16 -17.95
CA GLY A 47 -7.79 19.21 -17.47
C GLY A 47 -7.65 18.96 -15.96
N LEU A 48 -8.55 19.52 -15.14
CA LEU A 48 -8.57 19.30 -13.69
C LEU A 48 -8.90 17.85 -13.33
N LEU A 49 -9.81 17.21 -14.05
CA LEU A 49 -10.14 15.80 -13.87
C LEU A 49 -8.97 14.89 -14.27
N VAL A 50 -8.32 15.16 -15.42
CA VAL A 50 -7.11 14.44 -15.84
C VAL A 50 -6.00 14.56 -14.80
N ALA A 51 -5.77 15.77 -14.26
CA ALA A 51 -4.78 16.00 -13.20
C ALA A 51 -5.11 15.21 -11.93
N SER A 52 -6.38 15.14 -11.55
CA SER A 52 -6.85 14.36 -10.40
C SER A 52 -6.61 12.86 -10.58
N GLY A 53 -6.96 12.31 -11.75
CA GLY A 53 -6.68 10.91 -12.08
C GLY A 53 -5.18 10.57 -12.02
N ALA A 54 -4.33 11.46 -12.55
CA ALA A 54 -2.88 11.30 -12.48
C ALA A 54 -2.35 11.34 -11.03
N MET A 55 -2.91 12.19 -10.18
CA MET A 55 -2.55 12.28 -8.77
C MET A 55 -2.88 10.99 -8.01
N PHE A 56 -4.09 10.46 -8.21
CA PHE A 56 -4.49 9.18 -7.61
C PHE A 56 -3.57 8.05 -8.06
N TYR A 57 -3.34 7.91 -9.37
CA TYR A 57 -2.47 6.88 -9.92
C TYR A 57 -1.06 6.91 -9.31
N ARG A 58 -0.42 8.08 -9.29
CA ARG A 58 0.93 8.23 -8.73
C ARG A 58 0.99 7.90 -7.25
N THR A 59 0.00 8.34 -6.48
CA THR A 59 -0.09 8.08 -5.03
C THR A 59 -0.20 6.58 -4.76
N LEU A 60 -1.01 5.87 -5.55
CA LEU A 60 -1.21 4.44 -5.40
C LEU A 60 0.01 3.62 -5.84
N CYS A 61 0.68 4.01 -6.92
CA CYS A 61 1.96 3.41 -7.32
C CYS A 61 3.02 3.57 -6.23
N GLN A 62 3.12 4.76 -5.62
CA GLN A 62 4.05 5.01 -4.50
C GLN A 62 3.71 4.12 -3.28
N ALA A 63 2.43 4.02 -2.91
CA ALA A 63 1.98 3.17 -1.82
C ALA A 63 2.29 1.68 -2.08
N ASN A 64 2.04 1.19 -3.30
CA ASN A 64 2.37 -0.19 -3.66
C ASN A 64 3.87 -0.45 -3.64
N ALA A 65 4.69 0.47 -4.15
CA ALA A 65 6.15 0.35 -4.09
C ALA A 65 6.66 0.31 -2.65
N ALA A 66 6.15 1.19 -1.78
CA ALA A 66 6.49 1.19 -0.35
C ALA A 66 6.11 -0.13 0.33
N ARG A 67 4.93 -0.69 0.00
CA ARG A 67 4.48 -2.00 0.49
C ARG A 67 5.42 -3.13 0.05
N LEU A 68 5.80 -3.17 -1.23
CA LEU A 68 6.71 -4.19 -1.75
C LEU A 68 8.08 -4.13 -1.06
N GLN A 69 8.65 -2.93 -0.92
CA GLN A 69 9.92 -2.75 -0.19
C GLN A 69 9.83 -3.21 1.27
N ALA A 70 8.69 -2.95 1.94
CA ALA A 70 8.50 -3.40 3.32
C ALA A 70 8.44 -4.94 3.43
N LEU A 71 7.86 -5.62 2.44
CA LEU A 71 7.83 -7.08 2.39
C LEU A 71 9.21 -7.67 2.09
N GLU A 72 9.97 -7.08 1.18
CA GLU A 72 11.35 -7.49 0.87
C GLU A 72 12.25 -7.41 2.11
N ARG A 73 12.14 -6.33 2.90
CA ARG A 73 12.90 -6.18 4.15
C ARG A 73 12.57 -7.25 5.20
N GLN A 74 11.31 -7.68 5.26
CA GLN A 74 10.87 -8.75 6.16
C GLN A 74 11.40 -10.11 5.70
N ALA A 75 11.38 -10.38 4.40
CA ALA A 75 11.92 -11.61 3.83
C ALA A 75 13.45 -11.72 3.96
N ALA A 76 14.16 -10.58 3.94
CA ALA A 76 15.62 -10.53 4.11
C ALA A 76 16.09 -10.65 5.56
N GLN A 77 15.18 -10.66 6.56
CA GLN A 77 15.57 -10.87 7.96
C GLN A 77 15.75 -12.37 8.25
N PRO A 78 16.93 -12.81 8.72
CA PRO A 78 17.10 -14.20 9.15
C PRO A 78 16.20 -14.49 10.35
N PRO A 79 15.70 -15.73 10.51
CA PRO A 79 14.84 -16.10 11.62
C PRO A 79 15.54 -15.77 12.94
N ARG A 80 14.93 -14.90 13.75
CA ARG A 80 15.44 -14.57 15.08
C ARG A 80 15.24 -15.76 16.00
N GLY A 81 16.28 -16.58 16.16
CA GLY A 81 16.42 -17.48 17.30
C GLY A 81 16.70 -18.94 16.99
N ALA A 82 17.82 -19.25 16.32
CA ALA A 82 18.65 -20.35 16.82
C ALA A 82 19.52 -19.73 17.93
N LYS A 83 19.05 -19.78 19.18
CA LYS A 83 19.92 -19.46 20.32
C LYS A 83 20.91 -20.62 20.42
N ASP A 84 22.14 -20.34 20.02
CA ASP A 84 23.30 -21.17 20.31
C ASP A 84 23.31 -21.54 21.79
N GLY A 85 23.47 -22.84 22.05
CA GLY A 85 23.52 -23.40 23.39
C GLY A 85 24.66 -22.78 24.18
N HIS A 86 24.31 -22.01 25.20
CA HIS A 86 25.25 -21.65 26.26
C HIS A 86 25.33 -22.84 27.21
N ASP A 87 26.24 -23.77 26.92
CA ASP A 87 26.71 -24.79 27.85
C ASP A 87 27.42 -24.10 29.02
N GLY A 88 26.63 -23.70 30.00
CA GLY A 88 27.10 -23.22 31.29
C GLY A 88 27.37 -24.42 32.20
N THR A 89 28.52 -25.08 32.01
CA THR A 89 29.00 -26.08 32.96
C THR A 89 29.44 -25.36 34.24
N GLU A 90 28.59 -25.38 35.27
CA GLU A 90 28.88 -24.85 36.61
C GLU A 90 29.88 -25.78 37.34
N PRO A 91 31.05 -25.31 37.82
CA PRO A 91 31.93 -26.17 38.61
C PRO A 91 31.50 -26.15 40.09
N ALA A 92 31.20 -27.33 40.62
CA ALA A 92 30.81 -27.56 42.01
C ALA A 92 31.90 -27.11 43.03
N PRO A 93 31.53 -26.57 44.20
CA PRO A 93 32.49 -26.17 45.22
C PRO A 93 33.04 -27.39 45.99
N LYS A 94 34.37 -27.47 46.09
CA LYS A 94 35.09 -28.48 46.87
C LYS A 94 34.81 -28.33 48.37
N ARG A 95 34.28 -29.40 48.99
CA ARG A 95 34.30 -29.57 50.45
C ARG A 95 35.76 -29.64 50.94
N LYS A 96 36.16 -28.74 51.84
CA LYS A 96 37.32 -28.94 52.72
C LYS A 96 36.81 -29.52 54.03
N GLY A 97 37.26 -30.72 54.36
CA GLY A 97 37.14 -31.27 55.70
C GLY A 97 38.18 -30.64 56.63
N LEU A 98 37.78 -30.37 57.87
CA LEU A 98 38.42 -30.90 59.07
C LEU A 98 37.40 -30.88 60.20
#